data_AF-A0A1E4ZXX0-F1
#
_entry.id   AF-A0A1E4ZXX0-F1
#
_cell.length_a   1.000
_cell.length_b   1.000
_cell.length_c   1.000
_cell.angle_alpha   90.00
_cell.angle_beta   90.00
_cell.angle_gamma   90.00
#
_symmetry.space_group_name_H-M   'P 1'
#
loop_
_entity.id
_entity.type
_entity.pdbx_description
1 polymer ?
#
loop_
_entity_poly.entity_id
_entity_poly.type
_entity_poly.pdbx_seq_one_letter_code
_entity_poly.pdbx_strand_id
1 'polypeptide(L)'
;MKQTISSALFLLLLLSAGHVPAQDLGTDGVETRLQAEDMAVVARGEEVYNLHCATCHGAMLEGQPDWRQRDAEGYLPAPPHDETGHTWHHRDDLLFEITKYGASVVIRDENYKTRMPAYKGVIVDTDIVAVLSYIKSRWPEQEREYQELLNGNDPNVFRPVQPKKESSLIEKLFNRD
;
A
#
# COMPACT_ATOMS: atom_id res chain seq x y z
N MET A 1 -46.57 60.06 13.23
CA MET A 1 -46.53 59.14 12.07
C MET A 1 -45.19 58.42 12.13
N LYS A 2 -45.22 57.09 12.36
CA LYS A 2 -44.04 56.26 12.65
C LYS A 2 -43.39 55.84 11.33
N GLN A 3 -42.14 56.20 11.09
CA GLN A 3 -41.35 55.70 9.96
C GLN A 3 -40.68 54.40 10.40
N THR A 4 -41.01 53.31 9.72
CA THR A 4 -40.49 51.97 9.94
C THR A 4 -39.08 51.86 9.35
N ILE A 5 -38.09 51.59 10.21
CA ILE A 5 -36.73 51.23 9.81
C ILE A 5 -36.79 49.80 9.28
N SER A 6 -36.62 49.63 7.96
CA SER A 6 -36.51 48.31 7.35
C SER A 6 -35.08 47.80 7.57
N SER A 7 -34.88 46.98 8.61
CA SER A 7 -33.62 46.28 8.84
C SER A 7 -33.36 45.29 7.70
N ALA A 8 -32.47 45.66 6.77
CA ALA A 8 -31.91 44.73 5.80
C ALA A 8 -30.96 43.77 6.54
N LEU A 9 -31.44 42.57 6.82
CA LEU A 9 -30.65 41.48 7.39
C LEU A 9 -29.76 40.92 6.27
N PHE A 10 -28.51 41.40 6.17
CA PHE A 10 -27.51 40.77 5.32
C PHE A 10 -27.09 39.45 5.97
N LEU A 11 -27.68 38.35 5.51
CA LEU A 11 -27.21 37.00 5.82
C LEU A 11 -25.87 36.79 5.09
N LEU A 12 -24.75 36.95 5.81
CA LEU A 12 -23.46 36.44 5.35
C LEU A 12 -23.48 34.91 5.44
N LEU A 13 -23.79 34.24 4.34
CA LEU A 13 -23.51 32.81 4.19
C LEU A 13 -21.99 32.62 4.09
N LEU A 14 -21.36 32.27 5.20
CA LEU A 14 -19.99 31.75 5.22
C LEU A 14 -20.01 30.35 4.59
N LEU A 15 -19.72 30.28 3.29
CA LEU A 15 -19.36 29.03 2.63
C LEU A 15 -17.99 28.60 3.16
N SER A 16 -17.98 27.83 4.26
CA SER A 16 -16.81 27.06 4.63
C SER A 16 -16.61 25.97 3.57
N ALA A 17 -15.75 26.23 2.59
CA ALA A 17 -15.20 25.18 1.75
C ALA A 17 -14.40 24.23 2.66
N GLY A 18 -15.02 23.10 3.01
CA GLY A 18 -14.32 22.03 3.71
C GLY A 18 -13.12 21.63 2.86
N HIS A 19 -11.92 21.79 3.41
CA HIS A 19 -10.72 21.20 2.80
C HIS A 19 -10.86 19.69 2.95
N VAL A 20 -11.27 19.02 1.87
CA VAL A 20 -11.09 17.58 1.75
C VAL A 20 -9.58 17.40 1.51
N PRO A 21 -8.78 16.87 2.45
CA PRO A 21 -7.42 16.50 2.14
C PRO A 21 -7.45 15.57 0.92
N ALA A 22 -6.72 15.95 -0.13
CA ALA A 22 -6.58 15.12 -1.31
C ALA A 22 -6.01 13.78 -0.85
N GLN A 23 -6.82 12.72 -0.96
CA GLN A 23 -6.32 11.37 -0.79
C GLN A 23 -5.25 11.17 -1.87
N ASP A 24 -4.05 10.76 -1.46
CA ASP A 24 -2.98 10.44 -2.37
C ASP A 24 -3.28 9.08 -3.02
N LEU A 25 -4.11 9.12 -4.05
CA LEU A 25 -4.62 7.96 -4.81
C LEU A 25 -3.61 7.45 -5.85
N GLY A 26 -2.33 7.77 -5.68
CA GLY A 26 -1.28 7.41 -6.62
C GLY A 26 -1.21 8.26 -7.89
N THR A 27 -0.30 7.89 -8.78
CA THR A 27 -0.08 8.47 -10.10
C THR A 27 -1.26 8.36 -11.07
N ASP A 28 -2.15 7.37 -10.92
CA ASP A 28 -3.32 7.21 -11.80
C ASP A 28 -4.67 7.59 -11.17
N GLY A 29 -4.69 7.93 -9.88
CA GLY A 29 -5.87 8.41 -9.19
C GLY A 29 -6.91 7.31 -8.89
N VAL A 30 -6.53 6.03 -9.00
CA VAL A 30 -7.40 4.88 -8.75
C VAL A 30 -6.96 4.15 -7.48
N GLU A 31 -7.84 4.11 -6.48
CA GLU A 31 -7.60 3.29 -5.30
C GLU A 31 -7.62 1.81 -5.68
N THR A 32 -6.50 1.12 -5.49
CA THR A 32 -6.39 -0.33 -5.68
C THR A 32 -6.46 -1.03 -4.32
N ARG A 33 -7.21 -2.13 -4.25
CA ARG A 33 -7.26 -3.01 -3.08
C ARG A 33 -6.91 -4.44 -3.46
N LEU A 34 -6.02 -5.04 -2.68
CA LEU A 34 -5.65 -6.44 -2.78
C LEU A 34 -6.68 -7.32 -2.07
N GLN A 35 -6.86 -8.56 -2.55
CA GLN A 35 -7.90 -9.49 -2.13
C GLN A 35 -7.24 -10.79 -1.64
N ALA A 36 -6.45 -10.71 -0.57
CA ALA A 36 -5.65 -11.83 -0.07
C ALA A 36 -6.48 -12.95 0.59
N GLU A 37 -7.75 -12.65 0.92
CA GLU A 37 -8.72 -13.59 1.50
C GLU A 37 -9.60 -14.27 0.43
N ASP A 38 -9.61 -13.77 -0.80
CA ASP A 38 -10.31 -14.42 -1.91
C ASP A 38 -9.43 -15.51 -2.53
N MET A 39 -9.74 -16.76 -2.22
CA MET A 39 -8.97 -17.92 -2.67
C MET A 39 -8.92 -18.07 -4.20
N ALA A 40 -9.94 -17.60 -4.94
CA ALA A 40 -9.91 -17.65 -6.40
C ALA A 40 -8.95 -16.62 -6.98
N VAL A 41 -8.91 -15.42 -6.39
CA VAL A 41 -7.94 -14.38 -6.75
C VAL A 41 -6.52 -14.81 -6.39
N VAL A 42 -6.31 -15.38 -5.21
CA VAL A 42 -5.00 -15.90 -4.78
C VAL A 42 -4.51 -17.02 -5.70
N ALA A 43 -5.37 -17.98 -6.07
CA ALA A 43 -5.00 -19.06 -6.99
C ALA A 43 -4.60 -18.53 -8.37
N ARG A 44 -5.36 -17.55 -8.90
CA ARG A 44 -4.99 -16.85 -10.14
C ARG A 44 -3.64 -16.13 -9.99
N GLY A 45 -3.44 -15.48 -8.85
CA GLY A 45 -2.21 -14.76 -8.54
C GLY A 45 -0.97 -15.66 -8.52
N GLU A 46 -1.10 -16.87 -8.01
CA GLU A 46 -0.02 -17.87 -8.02
C GLU A 46 0.40 -18.27 -9.44
N GLU A 47 -0.57 -18.46 -10.35
CA GLU A 47 -0.27 -18.74 -11.76
C GLU A 47 0.51 -17.59 -12.41
N VAL A 48 0.06 -16.35 -12.17
CA VAL A 48 0.71 -15.13 -12.68
C VAL A 48 2.11 -14.97 -12.08
N TYR A 49 2.27 -15.24 -10.78
CA TYR A 49 3.55 -15.19 -10.08
C TYR A 49 4.57 -16.13 -10.70
N ASN A 50 4.18 -17.40 -10.91
CA ASN A 50 5.05 -18.41 -11.48
C ASN A 50 5.48 -18.07 -12.91
N LEU A 51 4.60 -17.45 -13.70
CA LEU A 51 4.89 -17.08 -15.08
C LEU A 51 5.79 -15.83 -15.20
N HIS A 52 5.61 -14.84 -14.33
CA HIS A 52 6.19 -13.51 -14.51
C HIS A 52 7.18 -13.07 -13.43
N CYS A 53 7.08 -13.59 -12.21
CA CYS A 53 7.79 -13.05 -11.05
C CYS A 53 8.86 -14.01 -10.52
N ALA A 54 8.56 -15.31 -10.47
CA ALA A 54 9.38 -16.32 -9.80
C ALA A 54 10.81 -16.43 -10.35
N THR A 55 11.04 -16.14 -11.63
CA THR A 55 12.39 -16.20 -12.23
C THR A 55 13.39 -15.23 -11.58
N CYS A 56 12.91 -14.16 -10.94
CA CYS A 56 13.75 -13.21 -10.22
C CYS A 56 13.50 -13.26 -8.71
N HIS A 57 12.24 -13.32 -8.29
CA HIS A 57 11.86 -13.26 -6.88
C HIS A 57 11.87 -14.63 -6.17
N GLY A 58 12.25 -15.70 -6.87
CA GLY A 58 12.30 -17.05 -6.33
C GLY A 58 10.95 -17.76 -6.40
N ALA A 59 10.95 -19.10 -6.43
CA ALA A 59 9.72 -19.88 -6.52
C ALA A 59 8.93 -19.86 -5.20
N MET A 60 9.60 -19.55 -4.09
CA MET A 60 9.06 -19.48 -2.74
C MET A 60 9.08 -18.06 -2.19
N LEU A 61 9.19 -17.04 -3.05
CA LEU A 61 9.24 -15.62 -2.69
C LEU A 61 10.53 -15.21 -1.95
N GLU A 62 11.56 -16.04 -1.98
CA GLU A 62 12.80 -15.90 -1.21
C GLU A 62 13.74 -14.79 -1.73
N GLY A 63 13.49 -14.29 -2.95
CA GLY A 63 14.31 -13.28 -3.59
C GLY A 63 15.72 -13.77 -3.94
N GLN A 64 16.57 -12.82 -4.32
CA GLN A 64 17.98 -13.05 -4.59
C GLN A 64 18.84 -12.78 -3.34
N PRO A 65 20.01 -13.44 -3.22
CA PRO A 65 20.96 -13.12 -2.16
C PRO A 65 21.42 -11.66 -2.28
N ASP A 66 21.80 -11.08 -1.14
CA ASP A 66 22.33 -9.72 -1.05
C ASP A 66 21.43 -8.63 -1.68
N TRP A 67 20.10 -8.85 -1.71
CA TRP A 67 19.13 -7.95 -2.36
C TRP A 67 19.13 -6.50 -1.86
N ARG A 68 19.72 -6.24 -0.68
CA ARG A 68 19.91 -4.90 -0.12
C ARG A 68 21.19 -4.20 -0.59
N GLN A 69 22.07 -4.90 -1.31
CA GLN A 69 23.35 -4.39 -1.79
C GLN A 69 23.30 -4.20 -3.31
N ARG A 70 23.78 -3.05 -3.79
CA ARG A 70 23.88 -2.81 -5.23
C ARG A 70 25.03 -3.62 -5.82
N ASP A 71 24.81 -4.19 -7.00
CA ASP A 71 25.87 -4.82 -7.80
C ASP A 71 26.84 -3.78 -8.38
N ALA A 72 27.88 -4.26 -9.08
CA ALA A 72 28.90 -3.41 -9.69
C ALA A 72 28.33 -2.45 -10.75
N GLU A 73 27.20 -2.81 -11.37
CA GLU A 73 26.48 -1.99 -12.35
C GLU A 73 25.48 -1.03 -11.68
N GLY A 74 25.27 -1.13 -10.37
CA GLY A 74 24.42 -0.28 -9.55
C GLY A 74 22.97 -0.74 -9.41
N TYR A 75 22.61 -1.96 -9.79
CA TYR A 75 21.27 -2.53 -9.62
C TYR A 75 21.12 -3.22 -8.26
N LEU A 76 19.91 -3.17 -7.70
CA LEU A 76 19.55 -4.04 -6.59
C LEU A 76 19.05 -5.39 -7.14
N PRO A 77 19.50 -6.53 -6.56
CA PRO A 77 18.89 -7.82 -6.81
C PRO A 77 17.41 -7.83 -6.41
N ALA A 78 16.65 -8.78 -6.94
CA ALA A 78 15.22 -8.89 -6.64
C ALA A 78 15.00 -9.18 -5.13
N PRO A 79 14.24 -8.34 -4.40
CA PRO A 79 13.98 -8.57 -2.98
C PRO A 79 13.09 -9.80 -2.76
N PRO A 80 13.13 -10.42 -1.57
CA PRO A 80 12.12 -11.36 -1.15
C PRO A 80 10.77 -10.67 -1.08
N HIS A 81 9.74 -11.43 -1.42
CA HIS A 81 8.34 -11.05 -1.26
C HIS A 81 7.68 -11.75 -0.07
N ASP A 82 8.42 -12.57 0.68
CA ASP A 82 8.02 -13.12 1.99
C ASP A 82 8.28 -12.12 3.15
N GLU A 83 8.14 -12.59 4.41
CA GLU A 83 8.34 -11.77 5.60
C GLU A 83 9.77 -11.21 5.76
N THR A 84 10.78 -11.82 5.13
CA THR A 84 12.18 -11.39 5.21
C THR A 84 12.49 -10.16 4.32
N GLY A 85 11.55 -9.86 3.41
CA GLY A 85 11.56 -8.74 2.48
C GLY A 85 11.15 -7.41 3.10
N HIS A 86 10.53 -6.57 2.25
CA HIS A 86 10.00 -5.27 2.69
C HIS A 86 8.72 -4.85 1.93
N THR A 87 8.14 -5.75 1.13
CA THR A 87 6.97 -5.46 0.29
C THR A 87 5.75 -5.09 1.12
N TRP A 88 5.57 -5.72 2.27
CA TRP A 88 4.48 -5.47 3.22
C TRP A 88 4.55 -4.08 3.89
N HIS A 89 5.64 -3.33 3.73
CA HIS A 89 5.72 -1.94 4.18
C HIS A 89 5.03 -0.93 3.24
N HIS A 90 4.43 -1.39 2.13
CA HIS A 90 3.85 -0.53 1.11
C HIS A 90 2.35 -0.78 0.96
N ARG A 91 1.61 0.29 0.70
CA ARG A 91 0.18 0.26 0.44
C ARG A 91 -0.14 -0.49 -0.86
N ASP A 92 -1.37 -1.00 -0.95
CA ASP A 92 -1.90 -1.73 -2.11
C ASP A 92 -1.75 -0.94 -3.42
N ASP A 93 -2.07 0.35 -3.41
CA ASP A 93 -1.96 1.26 -4.55
C ASP A 93 -0.51 1.42 -5.01
N LEU A 94 0.40 1.72 -4.09
CA LEU A 94 1.82 1.88 -4.38
C LEU A 94 2.41 0.60 -4.98
N LEU A 95 2.05 -0.56 -4.44
CA LEU A 95 2.49 -1.85 -4.98
C LEU A 95 1.98 -2.07 -6.40
N PHE A 96 0.71 -1.80 -6.65
CA PHE A 96 0.11 -1.88 -7.99
C PHE A 96 0.81 -0.96 -8.99
N GLU A 97 1.08 0.29 -8.60
CA GLU A 97 1.72 1.28 -9.47
C GLU A 97 3.17 0.93 -9.79
N ILE A 98 3.94 0.45 -8.80
CA ILE A 98 5.32 -0.02 -9.03
C ILE A 98 5.31 -1.17 -10.05
N THR A 99 4.40 -2.13 -9.91
CA THR A 99 4.29 -3.27 -10.84
C THR A 99 3.83 -2.82 -12.23
N LYS A 100 2.80 -1.98 -12.31
CA LYS A 100 2.21 -1.55 -13.59
C LYS A 100 3.09 -0.57 -14.34
N TYR A 101 3.51 0.51 -13.69
CA TYR A 101 4.20 1.64 -14.32
C TYR A 101 5.72 1.59 -14.16
N GLY A 102 6.23 0.81 -13.20
CA GLY A 102 7.67 0.68 -12.94
C GLY A 102 8.18 1.63 -11.86
N ALA A 103 9.22 1.21 -11.15
CA ALA A 103 9.77 1.95 -10.00
C ALA A 103 10.28 3.36 -10.35
N SER A 104 10.89 3.57 -11.52
CA SER A 104 11.40 4.89 -11.94
C SER A 104 10.28 5.93 -12.10
N VAL A 105 9.11 5.52 -12.58
CA VAL A 105 7.93 6.39 -12.73
C VAL A 105 7.40 6.79 -11.35
N VAL A 106 7.24 5.82 -10.45
CA VAL A 106 6.72 6.04 -9.09
C VAL A 106 7.68 6.89 -8.24
N ILE A 107 8.99 6.61 -8.33
CA ILE A 107 10.04 7.37 -7.62
C ILE A 107 10.25 8.76 -8.23
N ARG A 108 9.79 8.99 -9.47
CA ARG A 108 10.02 10.21 -10.26
C ARG A 108 11.50 10.50 -10.48
N ASP A 109 12.27 9.43 -10.72
CA ASP A 109 13.67 9.50 -11.10
C ASP A 109 13.91 8.61 -12.32
N GLU A 110 14.03 9.25 -13.49
CA GLU A 110 14.31 8.58 -14.76
C GLU A 110 15.67 7.85 -14.74
N ASN A 111 16.58 8.21 -13.83
CA ASN A 111 17.88 7.56 -13.67
C ASN A 111 17.85 6.40 -12.66
N TYR A 112 16.70 6.14 -12.02
CA TYR A 112 16.58 5.04 -11.06
C TYR A 112 16.80 3.69 -11.74
N LYS A 113 17.89 3.02 -11.38
CA LYS A 113 18.27 1.71 -11.91
C LYS A 113 17.46 0.59 -11.25
N THR A 114 16.66 -0.10 -12.06
CA THR A 114 15.96 -1.33 -11.67
C THR A 114 15.99 -2.34 -12.83
N ARG A 115 16.06 -3.64 -12.50
CA ARG A 115 15.88 -4.73 -13.46
C ARG A 115 14.44 -5.24 -13.52
N MET A 116 13.58 -4.79 -12.60
CA MET A 116 12.16 -5.12 -12.59
C MET A 116 11.46 -4.38 -13.74
N PRO A 117 10.87 -5.08 -14.71
CA PRO A 117 10.16 -4.43 -15.81
C PRO A 117 8.85 -3.79 -15.33
N ALA A 118 8.37 -2.80 -16.07
CA ALA A 118 6.99 -2.32 -15.95
C ALA A 118 6.05 -3.26 -16.73
N TYR A 119 4.88 -3.57 -16.17
CA TYR A 119 3.94 -4.54 -16.74
C TYR A 119 2.74 -3.94 -17.47
N LYS A 120 2.63 -2.61 -17.57
CA LYS A 120 1.58 -1.94 -18.35
C LYS A 120 1.54 -2.48 -19.79
N GLY A 121 0.39 -3.03 -20.18
CA GLY A 121 0.20 -3.63 -21.51
C GLY A 121 0.79 -5.03 -21.68
N VAL A 122 1.39 -5.60 -20.63
CA VAL A 122 1.92 -6.98 -20.59
C VAL A 122 1.02 -7.86 -19.73
N ILE A 123 0.70 -7.41 -18.51
CA ILE A 123 -0.26 -8.05 -17.60
C ILE A 123 -1.45 -7.12 -17.45
N VAL A 124 -2.67 -7.67 -17.50
CA VAL A 124 -3.90 -6.90 -17.28
C VAL A 124 -4.04 -6.53 -15.80
N ASP A 125 -4.67 -5.39 -15.51
CA ASP A 125 -4.78 -4.85 -14.15
C ASP A 125 -5.33 -5.86 -13.13
N THR A 126 -6.32 -6.68 -13.52
CA THR A 126 -6.88 -7.72 -12.64
C THR A 126 -5.86 -8.80 -12.27
N ASP A 127 -4.95 -9.15 -13.19
CA ASP A 127 -3.89 -10.12 -12.92
C ASP A 127 -2.74 -9.50 -12.10
N ILE A 128 -2.51 -8.19 -12.22
CA ILE A 128 -1.60 -7.45 -11.32
C ILE A 128 -2.15 -7.47 -9.88
N VAL A 129 -3.44 -7.20 -9.71
CA VAL A 129 -4.11 -7.32 -8.41
C VAL A 129 -4.03 -8.75 -7.90
N ALA A 130 -4.26 -9.76 -8.75
CA ALA A 130 -4.20 -11.16 -8.37
C ALA A 130 -2.81 -11.55 -7.86
N VAL A 131 -1.74 -11.25 -8.60
CA VAL A 131 -0.37 -11.63 -8.20
C VAL A 131 0.07 -10.93 -6.91
N LEU A 132 -0.30 -9.66 -6.72
CA LEU A 132 -0.02 -8.95 -5.48
C LEU A 132 -0.84 -9.51 -4.30
N SER A 133 -2.08 -9.94 -4.55
CA SER A 133 -2.93 -10.61 -3.55
C SER A 133 -2.35 -11.97 -3.13
N TYR A 134 -1.81 -12.73 -4.09
CA TYR A 134 -1.07 -13.96 -3.80
C TYR A 134 0.12 -13.69 -2.90
N ILE A 135 0.98 -12.73 -3.25
CA ILE A 135 2.14 -12.33 -2.43
C ILE A 135 1.68 -11.97 -1.01
N LYS A 136 0.66 -11.11 -0.88
CA LYS A 136 0.10 -10.71 0.41
C LYS A 136 -0.43 -11.89 1.24
N SER A 137 -1.05 -12.88 0.60
CA SER A 137 -1.56 -14.08 1.29
C SER A 137 -0.45 -14.93 1.92
N ARG A 138 0.80 -14.80 1.46
CA ARG A 138 1.97 -15.52 1.99
C ARG A 138 2.55 -14.89 3.26
N TRP A 139 2.24 -13.64 3.54
CA TRP A 139 2.75 -12.96 4.73
C TRP A 139 2.10 -13.51 6.01
N PRO A 140 2.83 -13.53 7.14
CA PRO A 140 2.24 -13.77 8.44
C PRO A 140 1.20 -12.70 8.80
N GLU A 141 0.36 -13.01 9.79
CA GLU A 141 -0.76 -12.17 10.19
C GLU A 141 -0.32 -10.74 10.57
N GLN A 142 0.80 -10.60 11.28
CA GLN A 142 1.30 -9.31 11.75
C GLN A 142 1.65 -8.36 10.59
N GLU A 143 2.32 -8.86 9.55
CA GLU A 143 2.70 -8.10 8.36
C GLU A 143 1.45 -7.72 7.54
N ARG A 144 0.48 -8.63 7.39
CA ARG A 144 -0.80 -8.31 6.73
C ARG A 144 -1.56 -7.23 7.48
N GLU A 145 -1.68 -7.33 8.80
CA GLU A 145 -2.33 -6.31 9.63
C GLU A 145 -1.63 -4.96 9.52
N TYR A 146 -0.29 -4.94 9.58
CA TYR A 146 0.48 -3.71 9.42
C TYR A 146 0.24 -3.08 8.05
N GLN A 147 0.25 -3.88 6.99
CA GLN A 147 0.01 -3.40 5.64
C GLN A 147 -1.41 -2.86 5.45
N GLU A 148 -2.43 -3.51 6.03
CA GLU A 148 -3.80 -2.99 6.03
C GLU A 148 -3.93 -1.65 6.76
N LEU A 149 -3.15 -1.45 7.84
CA LEU A 149 -3.10 -0.16 8.53
C LEU A 149 -2.50 0.94 7.65
N LEU A 150 -1.57 0.60 6.75
CA LEU A 150 -1.01 1.55 5.77
C LEU A 150 -2.04 1.90 4.69
N ASN A 151 -2.84 0.93 4.23
CA ASN A 151 -3.92 1.18 3.28
C ASN A 151 -4.96 2.18 3.82
N GLY A 152 -5.19 2.20 5.14
CA GLY A 152 -6.17 3.07 5.80
C GLY A 152 -5.67 4.43 6.26
N ASN A 153 -4.38 4.77 6.13
CA ASN A 153 -3.80 6.00 6.71
C ASN A 153 -2.94 6.85 5.76
N ASP A 154 -3.03 8.17 5.99
CA ASP A 154 -2.36 9.32 5.35
C ASP A 154 -0.88 9.09 4.90
N PRO A 155 -0.48 9.58 3.70
CA PRO A 155 0.83 9.38 3.06
C PRO A 155 2.11 9.85 3.82
N ASN A 156 2.04 10.32 5.07
CA ASN A 156 3.21 10.83 5.81
C ASN A 156 3.56 10.11 7.13
N VAL A 157 3.11 8.88 7.37
CA VAL A 157 3.17 8.32 8.73
C VAL A 157 4.15 7.15 8.88
N PHE A 158 5.42 7.48 9.17
CA PHE A 158 6.25 6.64 10.04
C PHE A 158 5.70 6.79 11.47
N ARG A 159 4.80 5.91 11.90
CA ARG A 159 4.45 5.74 13.31
C ARG A 159 5.03 4.44 13.81
N PRO A 160 5.96 4.45 14.79
CA PRO A 160 6.39 3.21 15.41
C PRO A 160 5.18 2.54 16.05
N VAL A 161 5.02 1.24 15.76
CA VAL A 161 4.02 0.36 16.36
C VAL A 161 4.07 0.57 17.87
N GLN A 162 3.00 1.13 18.43
CA GLN A 162 2.88 1.17 19.88
C GLN A 162 2.75 -0.28 20.35
N PRO A 163 3.55 -0.72 21.34
CA PRO A 163 3.47 -2.09 21.81
C PRO A 163 2.03 -2.37 22.25
N LYS A 164 1.52 -3.55 21.83
CA LYS A 164 0.20 -4.06 22.22
C LYS A 164 0.09 -3.90 23.73
N LYS A 165 -0.88 -3.10 24.22
CA LYS A 165 -1.11 -2.91 25.64
C LYS A 165 -1.52 -4.27 26.20
N GLU A 166 -0.54 -5.04 26.69
CA GLU A 166 -0.83 -6.17 27.55
C GLU A 166 -1.62 -5.59 28.72
N SER A 167 -2.88 -6.01 28.86
CA SER A 167 -3.74 -5.55 29.95
C SER A 167 -2.98 -5.77 31.24
N SER A 168 -2.62 -4.69 31.93
CA SER A 168 -1.82 -4.78 33.14
C SER A 168 -2.55 -5.67 34.16
N LEU A 169 -1.82 -6.35 35.03
CA LEU A 169 -2.39 -7.16 36.12
C LEU A 169 -3.44 -6.37 36.93
N ILE A 170 -3.28 -5.05 37.02
CA ILE A 170 -4.20 -4.11 37.65
C ILE A 170 -5.55 -4.08 36.92
N GLU A 171 -5.56 -4.03 35.58
CA GLU A 171 -6.79 -3.98 34.77
C GLU A 171 -7.61 -5.28 34.88
N LYS A 172 -6.95 -6.43 35.07
CA LYS A 172 -7.59 -7.73 35.36
C LYS A 172 -8.10 -7.87 36.80
N LEU A 173 -7.58 -7.10 37.76
CA LEU A 173 -7.98 -7.16 39.17
C LEU A 173 -9.21 -6.30 39.47
N PHE A 174 -9.45 -5.23 38.69
CA PHE A 174 -10.50 -4.24 38.97
C PHE A 174 -11.75 -4.34 38.09
N ASN A 175 -11.72 -5.10 37.00
CA ASN A 175 -12.90 -5.38 36.16
C ASN A 175 -13.29 -6.87 36.20
N ARG A 176 -13.82 -7.30 37.34
CA ARG A 176 -14.56 -8.57 37.46
C ARG A 176 -16.06 -8.26 37.43
N ASP A 177 -16.69 -8.57 36.31
CA ASP A 177 -18.10 -8.97 36.28
C ASP A 177 -18.16 -10.50 36.11
#